data_AF-A0A183B9B5-F1
#
_entry.id   AF-A0A183B9B5-F1
#
_cell.length_a   1.000
_cell.length_b   1.000
_cell.length_c   1.000
_cell.angle_alpha   90.00
_cell.angle_beta   90.00
_cell.angle_gamma   90.00
#
_symmetry.space_group_name_H-M   'P 1'
#
loop_
_entity.id
_entity.type
_entity.pdbx_description
1 polymer ?
#
loop_
_entity_poly.entity_id
_entity_poly.type
_entity_poly.pdbx_seq_one_letter_code
_entity_poly.pdbx_strand_id
1 'polypeptide(L)'
;MSGITQTAQEKFAYLRKRLDQLGYKQPLGLDCLPLVERLFCDLVWTTESLRKAKSELNSQLKLRTTVEDYVAPYKSDNGRLIKENNELHRQVLNTR
;
A
#
# COMPACT_ATOMS: atom_id res chain seq x y z
N MET A 1 4.40 -34.11 16.45
CA MET A 1 5.08 -32.87 16.04
C MET A 1 5.35 -32.06 17.30
N SER A 2 6.55 -32.17 17.88
CA SER A 2 6.87 -31.51 19.15
C SER A 2 7.07 -30.02 18.88
N GLY A 3 6.10 -29.20 19.29
CA GLY A 3 6.31 -27.77 19.43
C GLY A 3 7.44 -27.55 20.43
N ILE A 4 8.57 -27.05 19.96
CA ILE A 4 9.72 -26.70 20.79
C ILE A 4 9.23 -25.59 21.74
N THR A 5 9.01 -25.94 22.99
CA THR A 5 8.77 -24.96 24.05
C THR A 5 10.09 -24.24 24.34
N GLN A 6 10.34 -23.18 23.58
CA GLN A 6 11.46 -22.26 23.77
C GLN A 6 11.48 -21.76 25.21
N THR A 7 12.61 -21.87 25.90
CA THR A 7 12.73 -21.43 27.30
C THR A 7 12.56 -19.90 27.41
N ALA A 8 12.10 -19.41 28.56
CA ALA A 8 11.88 -17.97 28.78
C ALA A 8 13.16 -17.14 28.55
N GLN A 9 14.34 -17.71 28.88
CA GLN A 9 15.64 -17.09 28.63
C GLN A 9 15.99 -17.00 27.14
N GLU A 10 15.69 -18.02 26.35
CA GLU A 10 15.90 -18.00 24.90
C GLU A 10 15.01 -16.95 24.22
N LYS A 11 13.73 -16.87 24.60
CA LYS A 11 12.81 -15.83 24.11
C LYS A 11 13.28 -14.43 24.50
N PHE A 12 13.77 -14.27 25.73
CA PHE A 12 14.34 -13.02 26.20
C PHE A 12 15.55 -12.60 25.36
N ALA A 13 16.52 -13.50 25.17
CA ALA A 13 17.71 -13.23 24.36
C ALA A 13 17.35 -12.85 22.91
N TYR A 14 16.36 -13.53 22.33
CA TYR A 14 15.86 -13.23 20.99
C TYR A 14 15.22 -11.84 20.90
N LEU A 15 14.29 -11.51 21.79
CA LEU A 15 13.62 -10.21 21.80
C LEU A 15 14.61 -9.08 22.10
N ARG A 16 15.52 -9.29 23.06
CA ARG A 16 16.60 -8.35 23.41
C ARG A 16 17.45 -8.00 22.20
N LYS A 17 17.91 -9.00 21.45
CA LYS A 17 18.72 -8.80 20.24
C LYS A 17 17.97 -7.96 19.18
N ARG A 18 16.67 -8.17 19.00
CA ARG A 18 15.85 -7.40 18.05
C ARG A 18 15.63 -5.96 18.51
N LEU A 19 15.37 -5.77 19.80
CA LEU A 19 15.26 -4.43 20.41
C LEU A 19 16.58 -3.65 20.31
N ASP A 20 17.72 -4.32 20.55
CA ASP A 20 19.05 -3.75 20.40
C ASP A 20 19.34 -3.28 18.97
N GLN A 21 18.96 -4.08 17.97
CA GLN A 21 19.10 -3.70 16.56
C GLN A 21 18.29 -2.45 16.19
N LEU A 22 17.18 -2.22 16.89
CA LEU A 22 16.34 -1.02 16.73
C LEU A 22 16.77 0.14 17.65
N GLY A 23 17.82 -0.04 18.46
CA GLY A 23 18.36 0.98 19.35
C GLY A 23 17.69 1.07 20.72
N TYR A 24 16.74 0.19 21.05
CA TYR A 24 16.08 0.16 22.36
C TYR A 24 16.99 -0.51 23.39
N LYS A 25 17.86 0.28 24.02
CA LYS A 25 18.90 -0.18 24.97
C LYS A 25 18.47 -0.24 26.44
N GLN A 26 17.21 0.09 26.73
CA GLN A 26 16.71 0.13 28.11
C GLN A 26 16.72 -1.26 28.75
N PRO A 27 17.04 -1.38 30.05
CA PRO A 27 16.96 -2.66 30.76
C PRO A 27 15.52 -3.16 30.77
N LEU A 28 15.34 -4.47 30.56
CA LEU A 28 14.03 -5.14 30.55
C LEU A 28 13.97 -6.15 31.70
N GLY A 29 12.90 -6.09 32.49
CA GLY A 29 12.56 -7.15 33.44
C GLY A 29 11.93 -8.36 32.74
N LEU A 30 12.08 -9.55 33.33
CA LEU A 30 11.49 -10.78 32.80
C LEU A 30 9.96 -10.75 32.81
N ASP A 31 9.35 -10.04 33.75
CA ASP A 31 7.90 -9.94 33.91
C ASP A 31 7.22 -9.20 32.73
N CYS A 32 7.96 -8.29 32.09
CA CYS A 32 7.47 -7.52 30.94
C CYS A 32 7.60 -8.29 29.62
N LEU A 33 8.33 -9.41 29.60
CA LEU A 33 8.68 -10.13 28.38
C LEU A 33 7.45 -10.52 27.51
N PRO A 34 6.37 -11.12 28.07
CA PRO A 34 5.23 -11.54 27.24
C PRO A 34 4.49 -10.37 26.59
N LEU A 35 4.41 -9.23 27.29
CA LEU A 35 3.73 -8.04 26.77
C LEU A 35 4.56 -7.37 25.68
N VAL A 36 5.86 -7.18 25.93
CA VAL A 36 6.76 -6.56 24.95
C VAL A 36 6.88 -7.44 23.70
N GLU A 37 6.91 -8.76 23.85
CA GLU A 37 6.91 -9.69 22.71
C GLU A 37 5.68 -9.50 21.82
N ARG A 38 4.47 -9.41 22.41
CA ARG A 38 3.24 -9.15 21.63
C ARG A 38 3.25 -7.79 20.94
N LEU A 39 3.55 -6.73 21.69
CA LEU A 39 3.62 -5.37 21.14
C LEU A 39 4.64 -5.27 20.01
N PHE A 40 5.77 -5.98 20.13
CA PHE A 40 6.79 -6.02 19.11
C PHE A 40 6.31 -6.74 17.85
N CYS A 41 5.64 -7.87 18.00
CA CYS A 41 5.00 -8.57 16.89
C CYS A 41 3.97 -7.68 16.19
N ASP A 42 3.11 -7.00 16.95
CA ASP A 42 2.09 -6.10 16.41
C ASP A 42 2.73 -4.93 15.65
N LEU A 43 3.81 -4.36 16.17
CA LEU A 43 4.55 -3.28 15.52
C LEU A 43 5.18 -3.72 14.20
N VAL A 44 5.84 -4.88 14.19
CA VAL A 44 6.45 -5.45 12.98
C VAL A 44 5.36 -5.76 11.95
N TRP A 45 4.27 -6.40 12.37
CA TRP A 45 3.15 -6.74 11.49
C TRP A 45 2.48 -5.51 10.89
N THR A 46 2.22 -4.49 11.72
CA THR A 46 1.59 -3.24 11.27
C THR A 46 2.50 -2.48 10.31
N THR A 47 3.80 -2.45 10.58
CA THR A 47 4.78 -1.79 9.70
C THR A 47 4.87 -2.49 8.34
N GLU A 48 4.89 -3.82 8.32
CA GLU A 48 4.92 -4.59 7.08
C GLU A 48 3.61 -4.46 6.29
N SER A 49 2.47 -4.50 6.99
CA SER A 49 1.14 -4.28 6.39
C SER A 49 1.03 -2.89 5.76
N LEU A 50 1.52 -1.86 6.47
CA LEU A 50 1.57 -0.49 5.95
C LEU A 50 2.50 -0.37 4.73
N ARG A 51 3.67 -1.00 4.77
CA ARG A 51 4.61 -1.04 3.64
C ARG A 51 3.95 -1.67 2.41
N LYS A 52 3.25 -2.80 2.58
CA LYS A 52 2.51 -3.47 1.52
C LYS A 52 1.41 -2.57 0.94
N ALA A 53 0.57 -1.98 1.80
CA ALA A 53 -0.50 -1.09 1.37
C ALA A 53 0.03 0.13 0.58
N LYS A 54 1.13 0.74 1.04
CA LYS A 54 1.80 1.83 0.31
C LYS A 54 2.32 1.39 -1.05
N SER A 55 2.92 0.20 -1.13
CA SER A 55 3.41 -0.35 -2.40
C SER A 55 2.27 -0.59 -3.39
N GLU A 56 1.16 -1.16 -2.92
CA GLU A 56 -0.02 -1.43 -3.73
C GLU A 56 -0.67 -0.13 -4.23
N LEU A 57 -0.82 0.86 -3.34
CA LEU A 57 -1.32 2.18 -3.72
C LEU A 57 -0.46 2.84 -4.80
N ASN A 58 0.88 2.78 -4.67
CA ASN A 58 1.78 3.32 -5.68
C ASN A 58 1.63 2.61 -7.04
N SER A 59 1.45 1.30 -7.05
CA SER A 59 1.18 0.54 -8.28
C SER A 59 -0.15 0.94 -8.93
N GLN A 60 -1.20 1.11 -8.12
CA GLN A 60 -2.51 1.54 -8.60
C GLN A 60 -2.48 2.96 -9.15
N LEU A 61 -1.76 3.88 -8.50
CA LEU A 61 -1.58 5.25 -9.00
C LEU A 61 -0.88 5.26 -10.35
N LYS A 62 0.19 4.47 -10.52
CA LYS A 62 0.88 4.35 -11.81
C LYS A 62 -0.06 3.81 -12.90
N LEU A 63 -0.81 2.75 -12.61
CA LEU A 63 -1.76 2.18 -13.55
C LEU A 63 -2.84 3.21 -13.93
N ARG A 64 -3.38 3.93 -12.96
CA ARG A 64 -4.36 4.99 -13.21
C ARG A 64 -3.80 6.08 -14.12
N THR A 65 -2.60 6.58 -13.85
CA THR A 65 -1.95 7.58 -14.70
C THR A 65 -1.76 7.05 -16.12
N THR A 66 -1.25 5.82 -16.27
CA THR A 66 -1.12 5.19 -17.58
C THR A 66 -2.46 5.09 -18.32
N VAL A 67 -3.54 4.67 -17.64
CA VAL A 67 -4.88 4.62 -18.24
C VAL A 67 -5.36 6.01 -18.64
N GLU A 68 -5.16 7.03 -17.80
CA GLU A 68 -5.52 8.42 -18.11
C GLU A 68 -4.76 8.93 -19.34
N ASP A 69 -3.47 8.63 -19.46
CA ASP A 69 -2.64 8.98 -20.62
C ASP A 69 -3.16 8.33 -21.90
N TYR A 70 -3.56 7.06 -21.84
CA TYR A 70 -4.14 6.37 -23.00
C TYR A 70 -5.54 6.88 -23.35
N VAL A 71 -6.36 7.25 -22.37
CA VAL A 71 -7.75 7.67 -22.59
C VAL A 71 -7.87 9.15 -23.01
N ALA A 72 -6.93 10.00 -22.61
CA ALA A 72 -6.90 11.42 -22.94
C ALA A 72 -7.06 11.73 -24.45
N PRO A 73 -6.31 11.11 -25.38
CA PRO A 73 -6.47 11.38 -26.81
C PRO A 73 -7.86 10.99 -27.32
N TYR A 74 -8.39 9.83 -26.91
CA TYR A 74 -9.73 9.40 -27.32
C TYR A 74 -10.83 10.32 -26.82
N LYS A 75 -10.71 10.86 -25.60
CA LYS A 75 -11.65 11.87 -25.07
C LYS A 75 -11.61 13.15 -25.90
N SER A 76 -10.40 13.59 -26.28
CA SER A 76 -10.22 14.77 -27.13
C SER A 76 -10.84 14.58 -28.51
N ASP A 77 -10.54 13.45 -29.16
CA ASP A 77 -11.07 13.12 -30.49
C ASP A 77 -12.59 12.97 -30.48
N ASN A 78 -13.15 12.29 -29.49
CA ASN A 78 -14.60 12.17 -29.37
C ASN A 78 -15.27 13.55 -29.22
N GLY A 79 -14.68 14.45 -28.42
CA GLY A 79 -15.15 15.83 -28.30
C GLY A 79 -15.11 16.60 -29.63
N ARG A 80 -14.07 16.38 -30.44
CA ARG A 80 -13.95 16.95 -31.79
C ARG A 80 -15.02 16.37 -32.73
N LEU A 81 -15.16 15.05 -32.78
CA LEU A 81 -16.12 14.36 -33.62
C LEU A 81 -17.56 14.74 -33.29
N ILE A 82 -17.91 14.89 -32.01
CA ILE A 82 -19.25 15.37 -31.59
C ILE A 82 -19.50 16.78 -32.13
N LYS A 83 -18.52 17.69 -32.07
CA LYS A 83 -18.67 19.04 -32.63
C LYS A 83 -18.87 19.01 -34.14
N GLU A 84 -18.06 18.25 -34.86
CA GLU A 84 -18.19 18.07 -36.31
C GLU A 84 -19.54 17.47 -36.70
N ASN A 85 -19.99 16.44 -35.97
CA ASN A 85 -21.27 15.79 -36.21
C ASN A 85 -22.44 16.76 -36.01
N ASN A 86 -22.44 17.51 -34.90
CA ASN A 86 -23.47 18.50 -34.60
C ASN A 86 -23.51 19.63 -35.64
N GLU A 87 -22.34 20.04 -36.14
CA GLU A 87 -22.24 21.08 -37.15
C GLU A 87 -22.79 20.60 -38.51
N LEU A 88 -22.41 19.41 -38.95
CA LEU A 88 -22.97 18.78 -40.14
C LEU A 88 -24.49 18.59 -40.01
N HIS A 89 -24.97 18.17 -38.84
CA HIS A 89 -26.40 18.03 -38.59
C HIS A 89 -27.16 19.35 -38.77
N ARG A 90 -26.62 20.47 -38.25
CA ARG A 90 -27.20 21.80 -38.47
C ARG A 90 -27.20 22.20 -39.94
N GLN A 91 -26.13 21.95 -40.67
CA GLN A 91 -26.05 22.26 -42.10
C GLN A 91 -27.10 21.49 -42.91
N VAL A 92 -27.28 20.20 -42.62
CA VAL A 92 -28.32 19.38 -43.27
C VAL A 92 -29.73 19.88 -42.96
N LEU A 93 -30.01 20.26 -41.71
CA LEU A 93 -31.30 20.84 -41.33
C LEU A 93 -31.58 22.18 -42.02
N ASN A 94 -30.56 23.01 -42.22
CA ASN A 94 -30.68 24.32 -42.85
C ASN A 94 -30.74 24.29 -44.39
N THR A 95 -30.44 23.14 -45.01
CA THR A 95 -30.46 22.95 -46.48
C THR A 95 -31.78 22.30 -46.96
N ARG A 96 -32.72 22.04 -46.05
CA ARG A 96 -34.08 21.55 -46.35
C ARG A 96 -35.09 22.69 -46.17
#